data_AF-A0A6N7Q3A4-F1
#
_entry.id   AF-A0A6N7Q3A4-F1
#
_cell.length_a   1.000
_cell.length_b   1.000
_cell.length_c   1.000
_cell.angle_alpha   90.00
_cell.angle_beta   90.00
_cell.angle_gamma   90.00
#
_symmetry.space_group_name_H-M   'P 1'
#
loop_
_entity.id
_entity.type
_entity.pdbx_description
1 polymer ?
#
loop_
_entity_poly.entity_id
_entity_poly.type
_entity_poly.pdbx_seq_one_letter_code
_entity_poly.pdbx_strand_id
1 'polypeptide(L)' 'MRILEVDPGRWRVEFDSGLGLEVVLLFSRTVAFWRWGGELFAEVNIGES' A
#
# COMPACT_ATOMS: atom_id res chain seq x y z
N MET A 1 9.94 11.12 2.51
CA MET A 1 8.52 10.67 2.33
C MET A 1 8.01 11.05 0.96
N ARG A 2 7.60 10.06 0.16
CA ARG A 2 7.06 10.25 -1.19
C ARG A 2 5.70 9.57 -1.30
N ILE A 3 4.72 10.27 -1.88
CA ILE A 3 3.39 9.72 -2.19
C ILE A 3 3.29 9.58 -3.70
N LEU A 4 2.85 8.41 -4.15
CA LEU A 4 2.72 8.02 -5.55
C LEU A 4 1.31 7.49 -5.76
N GLU A 5 0.58 8.04 -6.73
CA GLU A 5 -0.52 7.32 -7.36
C GLU A 5 0.09 6.42 -8.43
N VAL A 6 -0.07 5.11 -8.27
CA VAL A 6 0.54 4.13 -9.18
C VAL A 6 -0.40 3.86 -10.34
N ASP A 7 -1.68 3.67 -10.03
CA ASP A 7 -2.80 3.48 -10.95
C ASP A 7 -4.13 3.81 -10.22
N PRO A 8 -5.27 3.97 -10.93
CA PRO A 8 -6.54 4.31 -10.28
C PRO A 8 -6.93 3.28 -9.22
N GLY A 9 -7.08 3.73 -7.97
CA GLY A 9 -7.36 2.85 -6.84
C GLY A 9 -6.12 2.32 -6.13
N ARG A 10 -4.90 2.66 -6.58
CA ARG A 10 -3.65 2.22 -5.97
C ARG A 10 -2.72 3.37 -5.62
N TRP A 11 -2.41 3.49 -4.33
CA TRP A 11 -1.50 4.49 -3.80
C TRP A 11 -0.33 3.83 -3.10
N ARG A 12 0.85 4.40 -3.27
CA ARG A 12 2.06 3.99 -2.54
C ARG A 12 2.67 5.18 -1.80
N VAL A 13 3.01 4.96 -0.54
CA VAL A 13 3.77 5.86 0.30
C VAL A 13 5.12 5.19 0.61
N GLU A 14 6.21 5.89 0.31
CA GLU A 14 7.58 5.44 0.59
C GLU A 14 8.21 6.37 1.64
N PHE A 15 8.74 5.76 2.70
CA PHE A 15 9.45 6.44 3.77
C PHE A 15 10.96 6.29 3.58
N ASP A 16 11.72 7.28 4.01
CA ASP A 16 13.18 7.31 3.79
C ASP A 16 13.92 6.24 4.62
N SER A 17 13.22 5.58 5.55
CA SER A 17 13.68 4.41 6.32
C SER A 17 13.66 3.10 5.53
N GLY A 18 13.15 3.09 4.30
CA GLY A 18 12.92 1.88 3.50
C GLY A 18 11.60 1.18 3.82
N LEU A 19 10.81 1.70 4.76
CA LEU A 19 9.41 1.31 4.95
C LEU A 19 8.57 1.85 3.79
N GLY A 20 7.61 1.06 3.34
CA GLY A 20 6.62 1.46 2.36
C GLY A 20 5.23 0.95 2.75
N LEU A 21 4.21 1.69 2.33
CA LEU A 21 2.81 1.28 2.44
C LEU A 21 2.17 1.43 1.07
N GLU A 22 1.51 0.39 0.61
CA GLU A 22 0.72 0.41 -0.62
C GLU A 22 -0.74 0.09 -0.30
N VAL A 23 -1.66 0.94 -0.72
CA VAL A 23 -3.10 0.77 -0.50
C VAL A 23 -3.76 0.54 -1.85
N VAL A 24 -4.52 -0.55 -1.96
CA VAL A 24 -5.27 -0.94 -3.16
C VAL A 24 -6.76 -1.01 -2.82
N LEU A 25 -7.55 -0.19 -3.51
CA LEU A 25 -9.00 -0.29 -3.56
C LEU A 25 -9.38 -1.32 -4.63
N LEU A 26 -9.91 -2.44 -4.17
CA LEU A 26 -10.58 -3.42 -5.01
C LEU A 26 -12.09 -3.17 -4.92
N PHE A 27 -12.83 -3.71 -5.88
CA PHE A 27 -14.27 -3.47 -6.03
C PHE A 27 -15.09 -3.70 -4.73
N SER A 28 -14.71 -4.69 -3.92
CA SER A 28 -15.42 -5.05 -2.67
C SER A 28 -14.55 -4.99 -1.42
N ARG A 29 -13.27 -4.61 -1.53
CA ARG A 29 -12.35 -4.63 -0.39
C ARG A 29 -11.21 -3.65 -0.57
N THR A 30 -10.66 -3.20 0.54
CA THR A 30 -9.46 -2.36 0.59
C THR A 30 -8.34 -3.13 1.26
N VAL A 31 -7.19 -3.24 0.59
CA VAL A 31 -6.03 -3.98 1.08
C VAL A 31 -4.85 -3.04 1.24
N ALA A 32 -4.13 -3.17 2.35
CA ALA A 32 -2.89 -2.48 2.64
C ALA A 32 -1.72 -3.47 2.64
N PHE A 33 -0.67 -3.15 1.90
CA PHE A 33 0.57 -3.91 1.80
C PHE A 33 1.71 -3.11 2.42
N TRP A 34 2.27 -3.62 3.51
CA TRP A 34 3.47 -3.08 4.13
C TRP A 34 4.71 -3.67 3.47
N ARG A 35 5.64 -2.81 3.08
CA ARG A 35 6.89 -3.19 2.44
C ARG A 35 8.09 -2.72 3.26
N TRP A 36 9.17 -3.48 3.28
CA TRP A 36 10.44 -3.09 3.90
C TRP A 36 11.59 -3.40 2.96
N GLY A 37 12.40 -2.39 2.62
CA GLY A 37 13.50 -2.56 1.66
C GLY A 37 13.03 -2.96 0.26
N GLY A 38 11.78 -2.64 -0.10
CA GLY A 38 11.16 -3.03 -1.37
C GLY A 38 10.42 -4.38 -1.32
N GLU A 39 10.66 -5.21 -0.32
CA GLU A 39 10.03 -6.53 -0.15
C GLU A 39 8.68 -6.44 0.57
N LEU A 40 7.74 -7.33 0.24
CA LEU A 40 6.46 -7.43 0.94
C LEU A 40 6.69 -8.05 2.33
N PHE A 41 6.26 -7.34 3.37
CA PHE A 41 6.40 -7.79 4.77
C PHE A 41 5.06 -8.18 5.39
N ALA A 42 3.98 -7.45 5.08
CA ALA A 42 2.65 -7.78 5.59
C ALA A 42 1.55 -7.35 4.62
N GLU A 43 0.44 -8.10 4.62
CA GLU A 43 -0.80 -7.78 3.94
C GLU A 43 -1.91 -7.68 4.98
N VAL A 44 -2.72 -6.63 4.91
CA VAL A 44 -3.82 -6.37 5.84
C VAL A 44 -5.06 -5.95 5.05
N ASN A 45 -6.16 -6.68 5.22
CA ASN A 45 -7.47 -6.20 4.77
C ASN A 45 -7.92 -5.09 5.72
N ILE A 46 -8.10 -3.87 5.20
CA ILE A 46 -8.44 -2.69 5.99
C ILE A 46 -9.89 -2.21 5.79
N GLY A 47 -10.64 -2.86 4.90
CA GLY A 47 -12.07 -2.62 4.74
C GLY A 47 -12.72 -3.59 3.77
N GLU A 48 -14.00 -3.83 3.98
CA GLU A 48 -14.92 -4.54 3.08
C GLU A 48 -16.07 -3.57 2.74
N SER A 49 -16.60 -3.65 1.52
CA SER A 49 -17.75 -2.85 1.06
C SER A 49 -19.00 -3.70 0.91
#